data_AF-A0A219B0D3-F1
#
_entry.id   AF-A0A219B0D3-F1
#
_cell.length_a   1.000
_cell.length_b   1.000
_cell.length_c   1.000
_cell.angle_alpha   90.00
_cell.angle_beta   90.00
_cell.angle_gamma   90.00
#
_symmetry.space_group_name_H-M   'P 1'
#
loop_
_entity.id
_entity.type
_entity.pdbx_description
1 polymer ?
#
loop_
_entity_poly.entity_id
_entity_poly.type
_entity_poly.pdbx_seq_one_letter_code
_entity_poly.pdbx_strand_id
1 'polypeptide(L)'
;MAVLAGIALTACKPTAEDIELALGARGLAQPHAQCIGEGLEPLTEDDWTKLASLAATAAQGEAELRSMTMGEVEAKLRELDDPRLVGVLVRTGVGCTLMHGEFQLPSRL
;
A
#
# COMPACT_ATOMS: atom_id res chain seq x y z
N MET A 1 10.78 4.19 -4.41
CA MET A 1 10.20 4.27 -3.07
C MET A 1 10.04 2.82 -2.73
N ALA A 2 10.89 2.32 -1.84
CA ALA A 2 11.11 0.90 -1.61
C ALA A 2 9.91 0.19 -0.92
N VAL A 3 8.67 0.67 -1.09
CA VAL A 3 7.47 0.21 -0.37
C VAL A 3 7.23 -1.29 -0.59
N LEU A 4 7.52 -1.77 -1.79
CA LEU A 4 7.26 -3.17 -2.17
C LEU A 4 8.43 -4.12 -1.84
N ALA A 5 9.66 -3.62 -1.69
CA ALA A 5 10.85 -4.46 -1.51
C ALA A 5 11.11 -4.92 -0.07
N GLY A 6 10.50 -4.27 0.94
CA GLY A 6 10.74 -4.64 2.35
C GLY A 6 9.68 -5.56 2.95
N ILE A 7 8.71 -6.02 2.15
CA ILE A 7 7.75 -7.06 2.57
C ILE A 7 8.27 -8.46 2.16
N ALA A 8 9.46 -8.55 1.58
CA ALA A 8 10.04 -9.78 1.05
C ALA A 8 10.63 -10.74 2.11
N LEU A 9 10.19 -10.68 3.36
CA LEU A 9 10.57 -11.65 4.40
C LEU A 9 9.36 -12.48 4.81
N THR A 10 9.25 -13.65 4.15
CA THR A 10 8.75 -14.92 4.69
C THR A 10 7.35 -14.93 5.33
N ALA A 11 6.35 -15.41 4.59
CA ALA A 11 5.15 -16.18 5.03
C ALA A 11 4.31 -15.72 6.25
N CYS A 12 4.62 -14.59 6.89
CA CYS A 12 3.90 -14.11 8.06
C CYS A 12 3.08 -12.88 7.69
N LYS A 13 1.80 -12.92 8.04
CA LYS A 13 0.93 -11.75 8.09
C LYS A 13 1.58 -10.71 9.02
N PRO A 14 1.99 -9.53 8.52
CA PRO A 14 2.54 -8.48 9.38
C PRO A 14 1.45 -7.91 10.31
N THR A 15 1.85 -7.51 11.50
CA THR A 15 1.01 -6.75 12.43
C THR A 15 0.84 -5.30 11.98
N ALA A 16 -0.12 -4.57 12.54
CA ALA A 16 -0.24 -3.13 12.28
C ALA A 16 1.06 -2.36 12.59
N GLU A 17 1.75 -2.73 13.68
CA GLU A 17 3.01 -2.14 14.10
C GLU A 17 4.15 -2.39 13.09
N ASP A 18 4.24 -3.62 12.56
CA ASP A 18 5.22 -3.96 11.52
C ASP A 18 5.03 -3.08 10.27
N ILE A 19 3.76 -2.86 9.88
CA ILE A 19 3.40 -2.04 8.72
C ILE A 19 3.72 -0.57 9.00
N GLU A 20 3.38 -0.05 10.18
CA GLU A 20 3.69 1.32 10.59
C GLU A 20 5.20 1.58 10.54
N LEU A 21 6.00 0.73 11.19
CA LEU A 21 7.46 0.84 11.20
C LEU A 21 8.05 0.82 9.79
N ALA A 22 7.56 -0.08 8.94
CA ALA A 22 7.98 -0.20 7.56
C ALA A 22 7.66 1.07 6.74
N LEU A 23 6.47 1.66 6.92
CA LEU A 23 6.07 2.89 6.23
C LEU A 23 6.81 4.12 6.77
N GLY A 24 6.99 4.21 8.08
CA GLY A 24 7.75 5.27 8.74
C GLY A 24 9.21 5.30 8.29
N ALA A 25 9.85 4.13 8.17
CA ALA A 25 11.20 4.00 7.60
C ALA A 25 11.32 4.50 6.15
N ARG A 26 10.20 4.65 5.45
CA ARG A 26 10.12 5.17 4.07
C ARG A 26 9.68 6.62 3.99
N GLY A 27 9.56 7.29 5.14
CA GLY A 27 9.24 8.72 5.24
C GLY A 27 7.75 9.03 5.26
N LEU A 28 6.88 8.05 5.47
CA LEU A 28 5.46 8.33 5.73
C LEU A 28 5.31 8.92 7.15
N ALA A 29 4.51 9.98 7.28
CA ALA A 29 4.22 10.57 8.58
C ALA A 29 3.54 9.55 9.50
N GLN A 30 3.90 9.55 10.79
CA GLN A 30 3.46 8.53 11.74
C GLN A 30 1.92 8.34 11.78
N PRO A 31 1.08 9.39 11.84
CA PRO A 31 -0.38 9.21 11.84
C PRO A 31 -0.90 8.55 10.56
N HIS A 32 -0.26 8.82 9.44
CA HIS A 32 -0.62 8.22 8.16
C HIS A 32 -0.18 6.74 8.08
N ALA A 33 1.04 6.44 8.54
CA ALA A 33 1.57 5.08 8.62
C ALA A 33 0.72 4.19 9.54
N GLN A 34 0.33 4.70 10.71
CA GLN A 34 -0.52 4.00 11.67
C GLN A 34 -1.89 3.67 11.07
N CYS A 35 -2.57 4.65 10.45
CA CYS A 35 -3.86 4.43 9.81
C CYS A 35 -3.81 3.32 8.74
N ILE A 36 -2.74 3.30 7.94
CA ILE A 36 -2.55 2.24 6.95
C ILE A 36 -2.32 0.88 7.62
N GLY A 37 -1.51 0.83 8.67
CA GLY A 37 -1.28 -0.39 9.45
C GLY A 37 -2.58 -0.98 9.98
N GLU A 38 -3.38 -0.18 10.67
CA GLU A 38 -4.69 -0.58 11.21
C GLU A 38 -5.67 -1.02 10.12
N GLY A 39 -5.67 -0.34 8.97
CA GLY A 39 -6.54 -0.68 7.84
C GLY A 39 -6.16 -1.96 7.09
N LEU A 40 -4.92 -2.43 7.22
CA LEU A 40 -4.42 -3.64 6.57
C LEU A 40 -4.27 -4.83 7.53
N GLU A 41 -4.21 -4.61 8.84
CA GLU A 41 -4.13 -5.66 9.85
C GLU A 41 -5.23 -6.75 9.72
N PRO A 42 -6.48 -6.46 9.31
CA PRO A 42 -7.50 -7.50 9.15
C PRO A 42 -7.26 -8.47 7.99
N LEU A 43 -6.35 -8.17 7.06
CA LEU A 43 -6.08 -9.03 5.90
C LEU A 43 -5.60 -10.43 6.30
N THR A 44 -5.99 -11.45 5.54
CA THR A 44 -5.57 -12.84 5.82
C THR A 44 -4.17 -13.12 5.27
N GLU A 45 -3.56 -14.24 5.67
CA GLU A 45 -2.29 -14.69 5.08
C GLU A 45 -2.40 -14.91 3.56
N ASP A 46 -3.54 -15.42 3.08
CA ASP A 46 -3.83 -15.57 1.66
C ASP A 46 -3.85 -14.21 0.93
N ASP A 47 -4.44 -13.19 1.55
CA ASP A 47 -4.46 -11.83 0.99
C ASP A 47 -3.04 -11.29 0.85
N TRP A 48 -2.21 -11.42 1.90
CA TRP A 48 -0.81 -11.02 1.84
C TRP A 48 -0.02 -11.78 0.79
N THR A 49 -0.31 -13.07 0.59
CA THR A 49 0.29 -13.88 -0.47
C THR A 49 -0.07 -13.37 -1.87
N LYS A 50 -1.33 -13.00 -2.09
CA LYS A 50 -1.76 -12.38 -3.36
C LYS A 50 -1.07 -11.03 -3.60
N LEU A 51 -0.99 -10.20 -2.58
CA LEU A 51 -0.29 -8.91 -2.65
C LEU A 51 1.20 -9.08 -2.94
N ALA A 52 1.86 -10.05 -2.31
CA ALA A 52 3.27 -10.36 -2.57
C ALA A 52 3.50 -10.86 -4.00
N SER A 53 2.59 -11.68 -4.54
CA SER A 53 2.65 -12.13 -5.94
C SER A 53 2.54 -10.96 -6.92
N LEU A 54 1.60 -10.03 -6.67
CA LEU A 54 1.44 -8.81 -7.47
C LEU A 54 2.67 -7.89 -7.35
N ALA A 55 3.18 -7.73 -6.14
CA ALA A 55 4.38 -6.95 -5.87
C ALA A 55 5.58 -7.53 -6.61
N ALA A 56 5.74 -8.86 -6.63
CA ALA A 56 6.82 -9.52 -7.35
C ALA A 56 6.72 -9.34 -8.87
N THR A 57 5.51 -9.34 -9.43
CA THR A 57 5.29 -9.04 -10.86
C THR A 57 5.54 -7.57 -11.18
N ALA A 58 5.25 -6.66 -10.26
CA ALA A 58 5.50 -5.22 -10.45
C ALA A 58 6.95 -4.80 -10.11
N ALA A 59 7.67 -5.59 -9.31
CA ALA A 59 9.04 -5.33 -8.89
C ALA A 59 10.10 -5.59 -9.98
N GLN A 60 9.71 -5.91 -11.22
CA GLN A 60 10.64 -6.01 -12.35
C GLN A 60 11.40 -4.68 -12.61
N GLY A 61 10.97 -3.56 -12.01
CA GLY A 61 11.86 -2.46 -11.66
C GLY A 61 11.22 -1.45 -10.69
N GLU A 62 11.94 -1.04 -9.63
CA GLU A 62 11.49 0.05 -8.72
C GLU A 62 11.25 1.37 -9.47
N ALA A 63 11.94 1.57 -10.59
CA ALA A 63 11.75 2.71 -11.49
C ALA A 63 10.41 2.65 -12.23
N GLU A 64 9.98 1.46 -12.64
CA GLU A 64 8.74 1.23 -13.39
C GLU A 64 7.52 1.57 -12.53
N LEU A 65 7.51 1.06 -11.30
CA LEU A 65 6.49 1.39 -10.29
C LEU A 65 6.39 2.88 -9.98
N ARG A 66 7.52 3.60 -9.95
CA ARG A 66 7.55 5.06 -9.71
C ARG A 66 6.98 5.86 -10.88
N SER A 67 7.05 5.33 -12.10
CA SER A 67 6.50 5.97 -13.30
C SER A 67 5.04 5.64 -13.57
N MET A 68 4.46 4.67 -12.84
CA MET A 68 3.07 4.27 -13.03
C MET A 68 2.12 5.41 -12.65
N THR A 69 1.22 5.71 -13.58
CA THR A 69 0.04 6.53 -13.34
C THR A 69 -0.93 5.80 -12.40
N MET A 70 -1.83 6.55 -11.78
CA MET A 70 -2.90 5.97 -10.93
C MET A 70 -3.73 4.92 -11.70
N GLY A 71 -4.00 5.15 -13.00
CA GLY A 71 -4.74 4.20 -13.83
C GLY A 71 -3.98 2.90 -14.10
N GLU A 72 -2.65 2.96 -14.23
CA GLU A 72 -1.80 1.77 -14.37
C GLU A 72 -1.71 1.00 -13.06
N VAL A 73 -1.64 1.69 -11.92
CA VAL A 73 -1.70 1.06 -10.60
C VAL A 73 -3.04 0.35 -10.41
N GLU A 74 -4.15 0.99 -10.78
CA GLU A 74 -5.47 0.38 -10.71
C GLU A 74 -5.59 -0.84 -11.63
N ALA A 75 -5.11 -0.75 -12.87
CA ALA A 75 -5.09 -1.87 -13.80
C ALA A 75 -4.29 -3.05 -13.25
N LYS A 76 -3.14 -2.78 -12.62
CA LYS A 76 -2.31 -3.79 -11.95
C LYS A 76 -3.04 -4.42 -10.78
N LEU A 77 -3.67 -3.61 -9.92
CA LEU A 77 -4.48 -4.12 -8.80
C LEU A 77 -5.65 -4.98 -9.28
N ARG A 78 -6.25 -4.68 -10.45
CA ARG A 78 -7.29 -5.53 -11.05
C ARG A 78 -6.78 -6.90 -11.48
N GLU A 79 -5.48 -7.09 -11.72
CA GLU A 79 -4.88 -8.41 -11.97
C GLU A 79 -4.97 -9.35 -10.75
N LEU A 80 -5.24 -8.83 -9.54
CA LEU A 80 -5.48 -9.65 -8.35
C LEU A 80 -6.75 -10.50 -8.45
N ASP A 81 -7.68 -10.16 -9.36
CA ASP A 81 -9.00 -10.78 -9.50
C ASP A 81 -9.76 -10.94 -8.17
N ASP A 82 -9.54 -10.00 -7.25
CA ASP A 82 -10.11 -10.01 -5.90
C ASP A 82 -10.67 -8.62 -5.56
N PRO A 83 -11.93 -8.33 -5.95
CA PRO A 83 -12.51 -7.00 -5.79
C PRO A 83 -12.63 -6.59 -4.32
N ARG A 84 -12.71 -7.56 -3.41
CA ARG A 84 -12.79 -7.34 -1.97
C ARG A 84 -11.45 -6.88 -1.43
N LEU A 85 -10.35 -7.51 -1.83
CA LEU A 85 -8.98 -7.07 -1.48
C LEU A 85 -8.65 -5.71 -2.10
N VAL A 86 -8.95 -5.51 -3.39
CA VAL A 86 -8.77 -4.20 -4.05
C VAL A 86 -9.53 -3.10 -3.33
N GLY A 87 -10.78 -3.37 -2.95
CA GLY A 87 -11.60 -2.43 -2.19
C GLY A 87 -10.99 -2.07 -0.83
N VAL A 88 -10.36 -3.02 -0.12
CA VAL A 88 -9.64 -2.74 1.13
C VAL A 88 -8.45 -1.81 0.86
N LEU A 89 -7.59 -2.14 -0.11
CA LEU A 89 -6.41 -1.33 -0.44
C LEU A 89 -6.79 0.11 -0.82
N VAL A 90 -7.82 0.28 -1.64
CA VAL A 90 -8.30 1.61 -2.06
C VAL A 90 -8.87 2.38 -0.86
N ARG A 91 -9.72 1.75 -0.05
CA ARG A 91 -10.30 2.41 1.14
C ARG A 91 -9.22 2.81 2.15
N THR A 92 -8.27 1.93 2.41
CA THR A 92 -7.18 2.20 3.35
C THR A 92 -6.25 3.27 2.79
N GLY A 93 -5.80 3.14 1.54
CA GLY A 93 -4.91 4.13 0.92
C GLY A 93 -5.55 5.52 0.78
N VAL A 94 -6.74 5.60 0.17
CA VAL A 94 -7.45 6.87 -0.04
C VAL A 94 -7.97 7.43 1.29
N GLY A 95 -8.57 6.58 2.13
CA GLY A 95 -9.14 7.00 3.42
C GLY A 95 -8.08 7.56 4.35
N CYS A 96 -6.94 6.88 4.50
CA CYS A 96 -5.84 7.38 5.33
C CYS A 96 -5.19 8.64 4.75
N THR A 97 -5.09 8.76 3.43
CA THR A 97 -4.61 9.99 2.79
C THR A 97 -5.57 11.16 3.01
N LEU A 98 -6.89 10.95 2.98
CA LEU A 98 -7.85 12.03 3.23
C LEU A 98 -7.88 12.48 4.70
N MET A 99 -7.67 11.56 5.64
CA MET A 99 -7.71 11.83 7.08
C MET A 99 -6.38 12.36 7.64
N HIS A 100 -5.25 11.91 7.07
CA HIS A 100 -3.91 12.17 7.61
C HIS A 100 -2.88 12.59 6.57
N GLY A 101 -3.22 12.52 5.27
CA GLY A 101 -2.40 13.14 4.24
C GLY A 101 -2.50 14.65 4.38
N GLU A 102 -1.36 15.32 4.28
CA GLU A 102 -1.32 16.75 4.02
C GLU A 102 -1.87 16.99 2.61
N PHE A 103 -3.20 16.94 2.46
CA PHE A 103 -3.86 17.51 1.30
C PHE A 103 -3.69 19.02 1.42
N GLN A 104 -2.55 19.51 0.95
CA GLN A 104 -2.40 20.90 0.58
C GLN A 104 -3.28 21.10 -0.65
N LEU A 105 -4.58 21.33 -0.40
CA LEU A 105 -5.49 21.90 -1.38
C LEU A 105 -4.75 23.11 -1.97
N PRO A 106 -4.56 23.20 -3.30
CA PRO A 106 -4.04 24.41 -3.89
C PRO A 106 -4.97 25.54 -3.49
N SER A 107 -4.51 26.40 -2.60
CA SER A 107 -5.13 27.67 -2.26
C SER A 107 -5.03 28.58 -3.49
N ARG A 108 -5.90 28.31 -4.46
CA ARG A 108 -6.19 29.19 -5.60
C ARG A 108 -7.68 29.16 -5.90
N LEU A 109 -8.41 30.02 -5.20
CA LEU A 109 -9.11 31.22 -5.71
C LEU A 109 -10.31 31.55 -4.82
#